data_AF-A0A379PKH7-F1
#
_entry.id   AF-A0A379PKH7-F1
#
_cell.length_a   1.000
_cell.length_b   1.000
_cell.length_c   1.000
_cell.angle_alpha   90.00
_cell.angle_beta   90.00
_cell.angle_gamma   90.00
#
_symmetry.space_group_name_H-M   'P 1'
#
loop_
_entity.id
_entity.type
_entity.pdbx_description
1 polymer ?
#
loop_
_entity_poly.entity_id
_entity_poly.type
_entity_poly.pdbx_seq_one_letter_code
_entity_poly.pdbx_strand_id
1 'polypeptide(L)'
;MEKLDEAFAGITAPCCNPDEACACSGAERVLRVYAYRSDTTLPAMTEDQRTACLDEIGAVEGYDRDQWVGSTDAQLAGGVLSAWQDYCRDLGMF
;
A
#
# COMPACT_ATOMS: atom_id res chain seq x y z
N MET A 1 3.24 8.25 4.89
CA MET A 1 1.90 8.29 4.26
C MET A 1 1.74 9.42 3.25
N GLU A 2 2.03 10.70 3.56
CA GLU A 2 1.83 11.82 2.61
C GLU A 2 2.43 11.58 1.21
N LYS A 3 3.69 11.12 1.14
CA LYS A 3 4.35 10.80 -0.14
C LYS A 3 3.66 9.69 -0.93
N LEU A 4 3.06 8.73 -0.23
CA LEU A 4 2.37 7.61 -0.85
C LEU A 4 0.99 8.05 -1.38
N ASP A 5 0.26 8.86 -0.61
CA ASP A 5 -0.99 9.48 -1.06
C ASP A 5 -0.78 10.43 -2.25
N GLU A 6 0.34 11.16 -2.28
CA GLU A 6 0.76 11.96 -3.45
C GLU A 6 1.07 11.07 -4.68
N ALA A 7 1.80 9.98 -4.50
CA ALA A 7 2.16 9.07 -5.60
C ALA A 7 0.94 8.39 -6.25
N PHE A 8 -0.12 8.15 -5.48
CA PHE A 8 -1.39 7.60 -5.96
C PHE A 8 -2.47 8.65 -6.19
N ALA A 9 -2.13 9.95 -6.14
CA ALA A 9 -3.09 11.02 -6.37
C ALA A 9 -3.76 10.88 -7.75
N GLY A 10 -5.09 10.91 -7.76
CA GLY A 10 -5.89 10.77 -8.98
C GLY A 10 -6.30 9.34 -9.33
N ILE A 11 -5.87 8.32 -8.57
CA ILE A 11 -6.39 6.96 -8.68
C ILE A 11 -7.47 6.74 -7.62
N THR A 12 -8.67 6.38 -8.08
CA THR A 12 -9.80 6.08 -7.18
C THR A 12 -9.97 4.58 -7.03
N ALA A 13 -9.89 4.10 -5.80
CA ALA A 13 -10.13 2.70 -5.45
C ALA A 13 -11.27 2.58 -4.43
N PRO A 14 -12.09 1.51 -4.51
CA PRO A 14 -13.16 1.28 -3.54
C PRO A 14 -12.60 1.03 -2.14
N CYS A 15 -13.38 1.39 -1.12
CA CYS A 15 -13.06 1.05 0.26
C CYS A 15 -13.10 -0.47 0.48
N CYS A 16 -12.35 -0.96 1.47
CA CYS A 16 -12.44 -2.34 1.94
C CYS A 16 -13.77 -2.67 2.63
N ASN A 17 -14.40 -1.68 3.28
CA ASN A 17 -15.73 -1.78 3.85
C ASN A 17 -16.60 -0.58 3.38
N PRO A 18 -17.36 -0.72 2.29
CA PRO A 18 -18.14 0.38 1.72
C PRO A 18 -19.37 0.75 2.56
N ASP A 19 -19.81 -0.13 3.47
CA ASP A 19 -21.01 0.06 4.28
C ASP A 19 -20.76 0.87 5.58
N GLU A 20 -19.50 1.19 5.87
CA GLU A 20 -19.07 1.99 7.02
C GLU A 20 -18.34 3.27 6.59
N ALA A 21 -18.18 4.23 7.51
CA ALA A 21 -17.35 5.41 7.28
C ALA A 21 -15.88 4.97 7.05
N CYS A 22 -15.49 4.88 5.78
CA CYS A 22 -14.19 4.36 5.38
C CYS A 22 -13.03 5.20 5.93
N ALA A 23 -12.26 4.61 6.85
CA ALA A 23 -11.06 5.23 7.41
C ALA A 23 -9.80 5.08 6.52
N CYS A 24 -9.83 4.18 5.53
CA CYS A 24 -8.69 3.96 4.65
C CYS A 24 -8.35 5.23 3.86
N SER A 25 -7.05 5.56 3.79
CA SER A 25 -6.54 6.61 2.93
C SER A 25 -6.71 6.27 1.44
N GLY A 26 -6.47 7.24 0.56
CA GLY A 26 -6.51 7.00 -0.89
C GLY A 26 -5.50 5.92 -1.29
N ALA A 27 -4.26 6.05 -0.83
CA ALA A 27 -3.20 5.08 -1.11
C ALA A 27 -3.53 3.69 -0.54
N GLU A 28 -4.05 3.58 0.69
CA GLU A 28 -4.40 2.27 1.27
C GLU A 28 -5.44 1.54 0.41
N ARG A 29 -6.46 2.25 -0.08
CA ARG A 29 -7.48 1.66 -0.95
C ARG A 29 -6.86 1.13 -2.24
N VAL A 30 -5.97 1.91 -2.86
CA VAL A 30 -5.28 1.53 -4.10
C VAL A 30 -4.39 0.30 -3.87
N LEU A 31 -3.59 0.28 -2.80
CA LEU A 31 -2.74 -0.86 -2.45
C LEU A 31 -3.56 -2.13 -2.19
N ARG A 32 -4.71 -2.02 -1.52
CA ARG A 32 -5.60 -3.18 -1.30
C ARG A 32 -6.15 -3.75 -2.61
N VAL A 33 -6.42 -2.92 -3.60
CA VAL A 33 -6.82 -3.38 -4.93
C VAL A 33 -5.68 -4.14 -5.60
N TYR A 34 -4.47 -3.57 -5.65
CA TYR A 34 -3.29 -4.27 -6.20
C TYR A 34 -3.01 -5.60 -5.49
N ALA A 35 -3.11 -5.63 -4.16
CA ALA A 35 -2.75 -6.80 -3.36
C ALA A 35 -3.78 -7.94 -3.45
N TYR A 36 -5.09 -7.61 -3.52
CA TYR A 36 -6.14 -8.60 -3.26
C TYR A 36 -7.19 -8.73 -4.36
N ARG A 37 -7.23 -7.82 -5.33
CA ARG A 37 -8.26 -7.86 -6.39
C ARG A 37 -7.63 -8.09 -7.76
N SER A 38 -7.54 -9.37 -8.12
CA SER A 38 -7.02 -9.80 -9.42
C SER A 38 -7.94 -9.46 -10.61
N ASP A 39 -9.19 -9.08 -10.35
CA ASP A 39 -10.22 -8.76 -11.33
C ASP A 39 -10.29 -7.26 -11.66
N THR A 40 -9.55 -6.42 -10.94
CA THR A 40 -9.64 -4.97 -11.09
C THR A 40 -8.55 -4.43 -12.02
N THR A 41 -8.93 -3.62 -12.99
CA THR A 41 -8.04 -3.00 -13.98
C THR A 41 -7.38 -1.72 -13.45
N LEU A 42 -6.62 -1.82 -12.36
CA LEU A 42 -5.64 -0.76 -12.11
C LEU A 42 -4.54 -0.86 -13.18
N PRO A 43 -4.03 0.28 -13.70
CA PRO A 43 -2.82 0.26 -14.51
C PRO A 43 -1.66 -0.36 -13.71
N ALA A 44 -0.59 -0.80 -14.38
CA ALA A 44 0.64 -1.16 -13.67
C ALA A 44 1.17 0.06 -12.90
N MET A 45 1.80 -0.17 -11.74
CA MET A 45 2.41 0.92 -10.98
C MET A 45 3.51 1.59 -11.80
N THR A 46 3.56 2.91 -11.77
CA THR A 46 4.67 3.66 -12.32
C THR A 46 5.94 3.46 -11.49
N GLU A 47 7.10 3.81 -12.04
CA GLU A 47 8.36 3.76 -11.29
C GLU A 47 8.32 4.63 -10.03
N ASP A 48 7.69 5.80 -10.10
CA ASP A 48 7.50 6.69 -8.95
C ASP A 48 6.61 6.05 -7.87
N GLN A 49 5.51 5.40 -8.27
CA GLN A 49 4.61 4.68 -7.34
C GLN A 49 5.32 3.51 -6.68
N ARG A 50 6.10 2.74 -7.45
CA ARG A 50 6.91 1.64 -6.91
C ARG A 50 7.98 2.17 -5.96
N THR A 51 8.64 3.27 -6.31
CA THR A 51 9.64 3.92 -5.46
C THR A 51 9.01 4.41 -4.15
N ALA A 52 7.84 5.04 -4.20
CA ALA A 52 7.12 5.46 -3.01
C ALA A 52 6.74 4.26 -2.11
N CYS A 53 6.28 3.14 -2.68
CA CYS A 53 6.03 1.91 -1.92
C CYS A 53 7.32 1.35 -1.27
N LEU A 54 8.44 1.37 -2.00
CA LEU A 54 9.74 0.90 -1.51
C LEU A 54 10.30 1.81 -0.40
N ASP A 55 10.14 3.12 -0.53
CA ASP A 55 10.48 4.09 0.51
C ASP A 55 9.65 3.81 1.77
N GLU A 56 8.36 3.55 1.61
CA GLU A 56 7.44 3.40 2.73
C GLU A 56 7.65 2.07 3.48
N ILE A 57 7.90 0.97 2.76
CA ILE A 57 8.20 -0.31 3.42
C ILE A 57 9.53 -0.26 4.16
N GLY A 58 10.55 0.40 3.58
CA GLY A 58 11.86 0.54 4.21
C GLY A 58 11.89 1.48 5.41
N ALA A 59 10.81 2.25 5.65
CA ALA A 59 10.66 3.08 6.83
C ALA A 59 10.12 2.32 8.06
N VAL A 60 9.57 1.11 7.86
CA VAL A 60 9.02 0.28 8.95
C VAL A 60 10.11 -0.64 9.50
N GLU A 61 10.29 -0.64 10.82
CA GLU A 61 11.26 -1.52 11.48
C GLU A 61 11.00 -3.00 11.16
N GLY A 62 12.06 -3.73 10.82
CA GLY A 62 11.96 -5.15 10.42
C GLY A 62 11.69 -5.39 8.93
N TYR A 63 11.47 -4.34 8.14
CA TYR A 63 11.29 -4.42 6.69
C TYR A 63 12.46 -3.75 5.96
N ASP A 64 13.12 -4.48 5.08
CA ASP A 64 14.24 -3.96 4.29
C ASP A 64 13.81 -3.69 2.85
N ARG A 65 13.94 -2.43 2.40
CA ARG A 65 13.66 -1.98 1.03
C ARG A 65 14.21 -2.94 -0.02
N ASP A 66 15.46 -3.37 0.12
CA ASP A 66 16.17 -4.14 -0.91
C ASP A 66 15.57 -5.54 -1.12
N GLN A 67 14.88 -6.08 -0.11
CA GLN A 67 14.17 -7.36 -0.21
C GLN A 67 12.93 -7.28 -1.11
N TRP A 68 12.39 -6.07 -1.30
CA TRP A 68 11.18 -5.83 -2.09
C TRP A 68 11.48 -5.38 -3.51
N VAL A 69 12.73 -5.02 -3.82
CA VAL A 69 13.18 -4.67 -5.17
C VAL A 69 12.97 -5.86 -6.11
N GLY A 70 12.28 -5.63 -7.23
CA GLY A 70 11.94 -6.68 -8.20
C GLY A 70 10.62 -7.41 -7.92
N SER A 71 9.94 -7.11 -6.81
CA SER A 71 8.60 -7.64 -6.52
C SER A 71 7.58 -7.17 -7.56
N THR A 72 6.60 -8.02 -7.86
CA THR A 72 5.41 -7.59 -8.63
C THR A 72 4.63 -6.51 -7.88
N ASP A 73 3.79 -5.73 -8.58
CA ASP A 73 2.98 -4.68 -7.95
C ASP A 73 2.07 -5.25 -6.84
N ALA A 74 1.51 -6.45 -7.05
CA ALA A 74 0.70 -7.14 -6.06
C ALA A 74 1.49 -7.53 -4.80
N GLN A 75 2.70 -8.08 -4.99
CA GLN A 75 3.59 -8.42 -3.87
C GLN A 75 4.04 -7.17 -3.12
N LEU A 76 4.45 -6.13 -3.83
CA LEU A 76 4.90 -4.87 -3.24
C LEU A 76 3.78 -4.20 -2.43
N ALA A 77 2.56 -4.12 -3.00
CA ALA A 77 1.41 -3.57 -2.31
C ALA A 77 1.02 -4.39 -1.06
N GLY A 78 1.03 -5.72 -1.16
CA GLY A 78 0.78 -6.61 -0.03
C GLY A 78 1.83 -6.42 1.07
N GLY A 79 3.10 -6.27 0.70
CA GLY A 79 4.18 -5.98 1.62
C GLY A 79 3.98 -4.70 2.42
N VAL A 80 3.64 -3.60 1.74
CA VAL A 80 3.42 -2.30 2.40
C VAL A 80 2.26 -2.40 3.40
N LEU A 81 1.16 -3.06 3.02
CA LEU A 81 0.01 -3.26 3.91
C LEU A 81 0.38 -4.11 5.14
N SER A 82 1.16 -5.18 4.96
CA SER A 82 1.65 -5.98 6.08
C SER A 82 2.58 -5.18 7.00
N ALA A 83 3.48 -4.37 6.44
CA ALA A 83 4.37 -3.52 7.22
C ALA A 83 3.59 -2.51 8.07
N TRP A 84 2.55 -1.89 7.52
CA TRP A 84 1.67 -1.00 8.29
C TRP A 84 0.90 -1.73 9.38
N GLN A 85 0.40 -2.93 9.11
CA GLN A 85 -0.29 -3.74 10.11
C GLN A 85 0.64 -4.09 11.28
N ASP A 86 1.87 -4.50 10.97
CA ASP A 86 2.87 -4.85 11.97
C ASP A 86 3.27 -3.60 12.79
N TYR A 87 3.46 -2.45 12.15
CA TYR A 87 3.68 -1.17 12.83
C TYR A 87 2.54 -0.81 13.81
N CYS A 88 1.27 -0.89 13.37
CA CYS A 88 0.12 -0.63 14.24
C CYS A 88 0.06 -1.61 15.42
N ARG A 89 0.35 -2.89 15.17
CA ARG A 89 0.40 -3.93 16.21
C ARG A 89 1.48 -3.63 17.25
N ASP A 90 2.67 -3.21 16.81
CA ASP A 90 3.79 -2.90 17.69
C ASP A 90 3.52 -1.65 18.55
N LEU A 91 2.69 -0.72 18.05
CA LEU A 91 2.17 0.41 18.82
C LEU A 91 1.00 0.04 19.75
N GLY A 92 0.50 -1.20 19.73
CA GLY A 92 -0.64 -1.64 20.53
C GLY A 92 -1.97 -1.01 20.08
N MET A 93 -2.08 -0.62 18.81
CA MET A 93 -3.32 -0.10 18.22
C MET A 93 -4.10 -1.27 17.60
N PHE A 94 -5.30 -1.53 18.13
CA PHE A 94 -6.23 -2.57 17.67
C PHE A 94 -7.62 -1.98 17.44
#